data_AF-X1FRK3-F1
#
_entry.id   AF-X1FRK3-F1
#
_cell.length_a   1.000
_cell.length_b   1.000
_cell.length_c   1.000
_cell.angle_alpha   90.00
_cell.angle_beta   90.00
_cell.angle_gamma   90.00
#
_symmetry.space_group_name_H-M   'P 1'
#
loop_
_entity.id
_entity.type
_entity.pdbx_description
1 polymer ?
#
loop_
_entity_poly.entity_id
_entity_poly.type
_entity_poly.pdbx_seq_one_letter_code
_entity_poly.pdbx_strand_id
1 'polypeptide(L)'
;MSYVLRNSLKAKGYQVSKEGLEEALRVKYAGVTALVGSKMEYIYGDEAIDYWKKHDYEVGICFPINRRRSAEVCVTEKYNGNFVVDAISSDAGAIPRNCILSHGLSLVRFCALTFSELIQKISLTPSRMLGLKNKGRLSIGADADITIFDPDNAKVAIVLIKGKVCMVSGIIFNNPGRLIVTERGANKLRKQEIPLEVIDLEDSLYFKGKGGEDK
;
A
#
# COMPACT_ATOMS: atom_id res chain seq x y z
N MET A 1 16.47 19.93 -6.26
CA MET A 1 16.48 18.44 -6.36
C MET A 1 16.47 17.83 -4.97
N SER A 2 15.57 16.88 -4.70
CA SER A 2 15.47 16.19 -3.40
C SER A 2 16.67 15.29 -3.11
N TYR A 3 16.89 14.94 -1.84
CA TYR A 3 17.98 14.03 -1.44
C TYR A 3 17.87 12.65 -2.10
N VAL A 4 16.65 12.10 -2.18
CA VAL A 4 16.36 10.82 -2.84
C VAL A 4 16.77 10.87 -4.31
N LEU A 5 16.34 11.90 -5.05
CA LEU A 5 16.66 12.06 -6.47
C LEU A 5 18.17 12.09 -6.70
N ARG A 6 18.91 12.90 -5.92
CA ARG A 6 20.37 13.00 -6.04
C ARG A 6 21.06 11.65 -5.81
N ASN A 7 20.61 10.89 -4.81
CA ASN A 7 21.20 9.58 -4.51
C ASN A 7 20.86 8.52 -5.56
N SER A 8 19.63 8.52 -6.09
CA SER A 8 19.23 7.60 -7.16
C SER A 8 20.08 7.80 -8.42
N LEU A 9 20.32 9.05 -8.83
CA LEU A 9 21.20 9.35 -9.96
C LEU A 9 22.63 8.85 -9.72
N LYS A 10 23.22 9.21 -8.57
CA LYS A 10 24.57 8.75 -8.19
C LYS A 10 24.69 7.22 -8.17
N ALA A 11 23.68 6.53 -7.66
CA ALA A 11 23.68 5.07 -7.55
C ALA A 11 23.76 4.35 -8.91
N LYS A 12 23.42 5.03 -10.01
CA LYS A 12 23.56 4.53 -11.38
C LYS A 12 24.62 5.28 -12.21
N GLY A 13 25.41 6.13 -11.57
CA GLY A 13 26.50 6.85 -12.24
C GLY A 13 26.05 8.07 -13.05
N TYR A 14 24.80 8.52 -12.93
CA TYR A 14 24.35 9.73 -13.60
C TYR A 14 24.84 10.99 -12.89
N GLN A 15 25.06 12.05 -13.67
CA GLN A 15 25.34 13.37 -13.15
C GLN A 15 24.15 13.88 -12.32
N VAL A 16 24.44 14.53 -11.19
CA VAL A 16 23.41 15.14 -10.33
C VAL A 16 23.03 16.51 -10.89
N SER A 17 22.34 16.50 -12.03
CA SER A 17 21.90 17.70 -12.74
C SER A 17 20.56 17.44 -13.46
N LYS A 18 20.02 18.45 -14.14
CA LYS A 18 18.82 18.27 -14.98
C LYS A 18 19.11 17.35 -16.17
N GLU A 19 20.30 17.48 -16.75
CA GLU A 19 20.76 16.71 -17.90
C GLU A 19 20.93 15.23 -17.53
N GLY A 20 21.51 14.94 -16.36
CA GLY A 20 21.62 13.56 -15.87
C GLY A 20 20.26 12.93 -15.54
N LEU A 21 19.29 13.71 -15.08
CA LEU A 21 17.91 13.23 -14.93
C LEU A 21 17.23 13.00 -16.28
N GLU A 22 17.44 13.90 -17.25
CA GLU A 22 16.91 13.74 -18.60
C GLU A 22 17.43 12.45 -19.25
N GLU A 23 18.73 12.16 -19.10
CA GLU A 23 19.32 10.90 -19.54
C GLU A 23 18.67 9.69 -18.85
N ALA A 24 18.51 9.74 -17.52
CA ALA A 24 17.86 8.69 -16.74
C ALA A 24 16.41 8.45 -17.17
N LEU A 25 15.65 9.50 -17.49
CA LEU A 25 14.29 9.41 -18.01
C LEU A 25 14.28 8.77 -19.40
N ARG A 26 15.18 9.21 -20.29
CA ARG A 26 15.29 8.73 -21.67
C ARG A 26 15.51 7.22 -21.74
N VAL A 27 16.40 6.69 -20.91
CA VAL A 27 16.67 5.24 -20.84
C VAL A 27 15.71 4.48 -19.92
N LYS A 28 14.63 5.13 -19.47
CA LYS A 28 13.57 4.56 -18.61
C LYS A 28 14.08 4.03 -17.26
N TYR A 29 15.23 4.53 -16.79
CA TYR A 29 15.69 4.28 -15.43
C TYR A 29 14.88 5.09 -14.42
N ALA A 30 14.54 6.34 -14.76
CA ALA A 30 13.62 7.17 -14.01
C ALA A 30 12.28 7.29 -14.75
N GLY A 31 11.21 7.58 -14.01
CA GLY A 31 9.90 7.91 -14.57
C GLY A 31 9.33 9.19 -13.97
N VAL A 32 8.34 9.76 -14.64
CA VAL A 32 7.56 10.91 -14.18
C VAL A 32 6.18 10.45 -13.78
N THR A 33 5.69 10.99 -12.66
CA THR A 33 4.30 10.80 -12.24
C THR A 33 3.43 11.81 -12.99
N ALA A 34 2.50 11.32 -13.80
CA ALA A 34 1.64 12.14 -14.64
C ALA A 34 0.17 11.73 -14.53
N LEU A 35 -0.74 12.68 -14.71
CA LEU A 35 -2.16 12.40 -14.88
C LEU A 35 -2.41 12.04 -16.36
N VAL A 36 -2.64 10.76 -16.65
CA VAL A 36 -2.97 10.25 -17.97
C VAL A 36 -4.46 9.94 -18.01
N GLY A 37 -5.22 10.79 -18.72
CA GLY A 37 -6.68 10.78 -18.67
C GLY A 37 -7.19 11.06 -17.26
N SER A 38 -7.76 10.06 -16.60
CA SER A 38 -8.28 10.14 -15.22
C SER A 38 -7.43 9.39 -14.19
N LYS A 39 -6.25 8.88 -14.57
CA LYS A 39 -5.41 8.04 -13.72
C LYS A 39 -4.02 8.64 -13.54
N MET A 40 -3.52 8.55 -12.30
CA MET A 40 -2.11 8.83 -12.03
C MET A 40 -1.27 7.64 -12.46
N GLU A 41 -0.31 7.86 -13.35
CA GLU A 41 0.55 6.83 -13.93
C GLU A 41 2.03 7.24 -13.89
N TYR A 42 2.91 6.26 -14.08
CA TYR A 42 4.33 6.53 -14.36
C TYR A 42 4.56 6.48 -15.86
N ILE A 43 4.99 7.60 -16.43
CA ILE A 43 5.43 7.70 -17.82
C ILE A 43 6.96 7.73 -17.89
N TYR A 44 7.53 7.31 -19.02
CA TYR A 44 8.96 7.10 -19.18
C TYR A 44 9.44 7.56 -20.57
N GLY A 45 10.75 7.72 -20.75
CA GLY A 45 11.33 8.09 -22.05
C GLY A 45 11.06 9.56 -22.42
N ASP A 46 10.99 9.83 -23.72
CA ASP A 46 10.83 11.19 -24.23
C ASP A 46 9.50 11.83 -23.82
N GLU A 47 8.42 11.05 -23.72
CA GLU A 47 7.12 11.53 -23.22
C GLU A 47 7.25 12.10 -21.79
N ALA A 48 8.03 11.42 -20.92
CA ALA A 48 8.28 11.89 -19.57
C ALA A 48 9.10 13.18 -19.56
N ILE A 49 10.07 13.32 -20.47
CA ILE A 49 10.91 14.51 -20.59
C ILE A 49 10.07 15.70 -21.05
N ASP A 50 9.23 15.51 -22.05
CA ASP A 50 8.34 16.56 -22.57
C ASP A 50 7.33 16.99 -21.51
N TYR A 51 6.72 16.03 -20.81
CA TYR A 51 5.81 16.32 -19.70
C TYR A 51 6.52 17.09 -18.58
N TRP A 52 7.73 16.67 -18.22
CA TRP A 52 8.54 17.32 -17.19
C TRP A 52 8.89 18.76 -17.56
N LYS A 53 9.29 19.01 -18.81
CA LYS A 53 9.59 20.35 -19.35
C LYS A 53 8.34 21.24 -19.41
N LYS A 54 7.22 20.69 -19.85
CA LYS A 54 5.93 21.42 -19.95
C LYS A 54 5.39 21.91 -18.61
N HIS A 55 5.76 21.25 -17.51
CA HIS A 55 5.35 21.59 -16.15
C HIS A 55 6.48 22.24 -15.35
N ASP A 56 7.33 23.04 -16.01
CA ASP A 56 8.41 23.81 -15.38
C ASP A 56 9.34 22.99 -14.47
N TYR A 57 9.50 21.71 -14.80
CA TYR A 57 10.30 20.75 -14.05
C TYR A 57 9.75 20.38 -12.65
N GLU A 58 8.51 20.74 -12.33
CA GLU A 58 7.86 20.59 -11.01
C GLU A 58 6.91 19.39 -10.93
N VAL A 59 7.40 18.20 -11.31
CA VAL A 59 6.61 16.95 -11.28
C VAL A 59 7.29 15.90 -10.41
N GLY A 60 6.50 14.94 -9.91
CA GLY A 60 7.02 13.83 -9.12
C GLY A 60 7.89 12.89 -9.96
N ILE A 61 9.11 12.60 -9.51
CA ILE A 61 10.03 11.65 -10.15
C ILE A 61 10.06 10.34 -9.37
N CYS A 62 10.01 9.21 -10.08
CA CYS A 62 10.15 7.89 -9.51
C CYS A 62 11.42 7.18 -10.01
N PHE A 63 11.97 6.30 -9.17
CA PHE A 63 13.13 5.46 -9.48
C PHE A 63 12.91 4.03 -8.96
N PRO A 64 13.43 2.98 -9.64
CA PRO A 64 13.33 1.60 -9.21
C PRO A 64 14.39 1.26 -8.15
N ILE A 65 14.44 2.02 -7.05
CA ILE A 65 15.47 1.87 -6.01
C ILE A 65 15.12 0.81 -4.94
N ASN A 66 13.86 0.39 -4.88
CA ASN A 66 13.41 -0.61 -3.92
C ASN A 66 13.87 -2.01 -4.35
N ARG A 67 14.84 -2.58 -3.61
CA ARG A 67 15.37 -3.92 -3.88
C ARG A 67 14.36 -5.00 -3.51
N ARG A 68 13.88 -5.76 -4.51
CA ARG A 68 12.91 -6.84 -4.31
C ARG A 68 13.42 -7.95 -3.39
N ARG A 69 14.70 -8.30 -3.48
CA ARG A 69 15.34 -9.28 -2.58
C ARG A 69 15.27 -8.86 -1.10
N SER A 70 15.40 -7.57 -0.80
CA SER A 70 15.25 -7.08 0.57
C SER A 70 13.82 -7.23 1.05
N ALA A 71 12.83 -6.90 0.22
CA ALA A 71 11.42 -7.09 0.54
C ALA A 71 11.05 -8.58 0.74
N GLU A 72 11.63 -9.47 -0.07
CA GLU A 72 11.47 -10.92 0.04
C GLU A 72 12.00 -11.45 1.38
N VAL A 73 13.22 -11.07 1.79
CA VAL A 73 13.75 -11.46 3.11
C VAL A 73 12.87 -10.90 4.22
N CYS A 74 12.48 -9.63 4.14
CA CYS A 74 11.61 -9.03 5.16
C CYS A 74 10.29 -9.80 5.32
N VAL A 75 9.67 -10.26 4.23
CA VAL A 75 8.35 -10.89 4.31
C VAL A 75 8.40 -12.35 4.78
N THR A 76 9.51 -13.06 4.55
CA THR A 76 9.63 -14.50 4.88
C THR A 76 10.39 -14.79 6.16
N GLU A 77 11.29 -13.89 6.59
CA GLU A 77 12.22 -14.15 7.69
C GLU A 77 11.49 -14.40 9.02
N LYS A 78 11.94 -15.44 9.73
CA LYS A 78 11.42 -15.83 11.04
C LYS A 78 12.53 -16.03 12.06
N TYR A 79 12.30 -15.55 13.27
CA TYR A 79 13.16 -15.76 14.43
C TYR A 79 12.34 -16.39 15.56
N ASN A 80 12.83 -17.52 16.11
CA ASN A 80 12.13 -18.31 17.13
C ASN A 80 10.67 -18.62 16.77
N GLY A 81 10.42 -18.99 15.51
CA GLY A 81 9.09 -19.34 15.00
C GLY A 81 8.17 -18.16 14.69
N ASN A 82 8.57 -16.92 15.00
CA ASN A 82 7.78 -15.71 14.73
C ASN A 82 8.35 -14.92 13.56
N PHE A 83 7.52 -14.22 12.80
CA PHE A 83 8.01 -13.33 11.75
C PHE A 83 8.80 -12.15 12.30
N VAL A 84 9.90 -11.81 11.62
CA VAL A 84 10.67 -10.61 11.95
C VAL A 84 9.89 -9.35 11.56
N VAL A 85 9.28 -9.33 10.38
CA VAL A 85 8.35 -8.28 9.93
C VAL A 85 6.95 -8.85 9.86
N ASP A 86 5.99 -8.30 10.60
CA ASP A 86 4.70 -8.96 10.83
C ASP A 86 3.62 -8.63 9.80
N ALA A 87 3.79 -7.55 9.04
CA ALA A 87 2.77 -7.01 8.16
C ALA A 87 3.32 -6.59 6.80
N ILE A 88 2.46 -6.65 5.78
CA ILE A 88 2.75 -6.17 4.42
C ILE A 88 1.88 -4.95 4.16
N SER A 89 2.46 -3.91 3.56
CA SER A 89 1.74 -2.74 3.06
C SER A 89 2.17 -2.42 1.64
N SER A 90 1.38 -1.60 0.94
CA SER A 90 1.66 -1.20 -0.45
C SER A 90 2.57 0.03 -0.55
N ASP A 91 2.72 0.78 0.54
CA ASP A 91 3.34 2.12 0.56
C ASP A 91 2.83 2.97 -0.62
N ALA A 92 1.50 3.01 -0.78
CA ALA A 92 0.85 3.70 -1.88
C ALA A 92 1.08 5.22 -1.72
N GLY A 93 1.87 5.77 -2.63
CA GLY A 93 2.10 7.22 -2.75
C GLY A 93 1.11 7.87 -3.72
N ALA A 94 1.62 8.68 -4.63
CA ALA A 94 0.82 9.40 -5.64
C ALA A 94 0.01 8.49 -6.59
N ILE A 95 0.37 7.20 -6.68
CA ILE A 95 -0.37 6.21 -7.44
C ILE A 95 -0.96 5.20 -6.45
N PRO A 96 -2.30 5.03 -6.39
CA PRO A 96 -2.90 4.00 -5.56
C PRO A 96 -2.50 2.61 -6.09
N ARG A 97 -1.79 1.83 -5.26
CA ARG A 97 -1.32 0.49 -5.62
C ARG A 97 -2.14 -0.58 -4.91
N ASN A 98 -2.81 -1.43 -5.70
CA ASN A 98 -3.44 -2.64 -5.21
C ASN A 98 -2.61 -3.89 -5.59
N CYS A 99 -1.41 -4.01 -5.03
CA CYS A 99 -0.45 -5.08 -5.37
C CYS A 99 -0.21 -6.10 -4.24
N ILE A 100 -0.85 -5.91 -3.08
CA ILE A 100 -0.62 -6.75 -1.90
C ILE A 100 -1.04 -8.21 -2.20
N LEU A 101 -2.23 -8.42 -2.75
CA LEU A 101 -2.72 -9.76 -3.10
C LEU A 101 -1.87 -10.41 -4.20
N SER A 102 -1.58 -9.70 -5.29
CA SER A 102 -0.83 -10.27 -6.42
C SER A 102 0.59 -10.68 -6.05
N HIS A 103 1.31 -9.85 -5.29
CA HIS A 103 2.62 -10.21 -4.76
C HIS A 103 2.53 -11.30 -3.68
N GLY A 104 1.59 -11.17 -2.74
CA GLY A 104 1.40 -12.10 -1.64
C GLY A 104 1.08 -13.52 -2.11
N LEU A 105 0.13 -13.68 -3.03
CA LEU A 105 -0.24 -14.98 -3.60
C LEU A 105 0.90 -15.62 -4.39
N SER A 106 1.77 -14.80 -5.01
CA SER A 106 2.97 -15.32 -5.67
C SER A 106 3.93 -15.97 -4.67
N LEU A 107 4.08 -15.41 -3.46
CA LEU A 107 4.87 -16.02 -2.38
C LEU A 107 4.23 -17.32 -1.87
N VAL A 108 2.89 -17.38 -1.83
CA VAL A 108 2.16 -18.59 -1.45
C VAL A 108 2.36 -19.70 -2.47
N ARG A 109 2.23 -19.39 -3.77
CA ARG A 109 2.48 -20.35 -4.85
C ARG A 109 3.92 -20.83 -4.91
N PHE A 110 4.86 -19.96 -4.53
CA PHE A 110 6.27 -20.32 -4.40
C PHE A 110 6.60 -21.07 -3.09
N CYS A 111 5.59 -21.33 -2.25
CA CYS A 111 5.73 -21.98 -0.94
C CYS A 111 6.61 -21.20 0.06
N ALA A 112 6.85 -19.91 -0.16
CA ALA A 112 7.55 -19.02 0.78
C ALA A 112 6.68 -18.60 1.96
N LEU A 113 5.35 -18.62 1.77
CA LEU A 113 4.35 -18.40 2.82
C LEU A 113 3.24 -19.44 2.66
N THR A 114 2.60 -19.81 3.75
CA THR A 114 1.27 -20.43 3.69
C THR A 114 0.21 -19.37 3.40
N PHE A 115 -0.96 -19.80 2.92
CA PHE A 115 -2.07 -18.88 2.72
C PHE A 115 -2.52 -18.22 4.04
N SER A 116 -2.54 -18.98 5.15
CA SER A 116 -2.87 -18.46 6.47
C SER A 116 -1.90 -17.36 6.93
N GLU A 117 -0.60 -17.56 6.73
CA GLU A 117 0.42 -16.54 7.03
C GLU A 117 0.26 -15.30 6.16
N LEU A 118 -0.07 -15.46 4.88
CA LEU A 118 -0.38 -14.30 4.04
C LEU A 118 -1.56 -13.51 4.63
N ILE A 119 -2.68 -14.18 4.97
CA ILE A 119 -3.85 -13.53 5.58
C ILE A 119 -3.50 -12.85 6.91
N GLN A 120 -2.66 -13.49 7.73
CA GLN A 120 -2.15 -12.88 8.96
C GLN A 120 -1.44 -11.55 8.67
N LYS A 121 -0.54 -11.54 7.69
CA LYS A 121 0.30 -10.37 7.36
C LYS A 121 -0.44 -9.23 6.67
N ILE A 122 -1.51 -9.51 5.92
CA ILE A 122 -2.22 -8.49 5.12
C ILE A 122 -3.54 -8.05 5.74
N SER A 123 -4.05 -8.77 6.74
CA SER A 123 -5.39 -8.54 7.30
C SER A 123 -5.38 -8.51 8.83
N LEU A 124 -5.05 -9.62 9.49
CA LEU A 124 -5.17 -9.75 10.95
C LEU A 124 -4.17 -8.87 11.69
N THR A 125 -2.88 -9.01 11.40
CA THR A 125 -1.84 -8.25 12.10
C THR A 125 -2.00 -6.74 11.88
N PRO A 126 -2.21 -6.23 10.64
CA PRO A 126 -2.48 -4.80 10.45
C PRO A 126 -3.69 -4.29 11.24
N SER A 127 -4.76 -5.10 11.39
CA SER A 127 -5.91 -4.68 12.18
C SER A 127 -5.57 -4.55 13.67
N ARG A 128 -4.80 -5.50 14.23
CA ARG A 128 -4.30 -5.40 15.61
C ARG A 128 -3.31 -4.25 15.79
N MET A 129 -2.43 -4.02 14.82
CA MET A 129 -1.52 -2.86 14.82
C MET A 129 -2.27 -1.53 14.89
N LEU A 130 -3.50 -1.45 14.42
CA LEU A 130 -4.30 -0.22 14.44
C LEU A 130 -5.39 -0.21 15.53
N GLY A 131 -5.44 -1.20 16.43
CA GLY A 131 -6.47 -1.29 17.47
C GLY A 131 -7.86 -1.66 16.93
N LEU A 132 -7.96 -2.19 15.70
CA LEU A 132 -9.22 -2.51 15.03
C LEU A 132 -9.76 -3.87 15.49
N LYS A 133 -10.34 -3.92 16.69
CA LYS A 133 -10.76 -5.16 17.37
C LYS A 133 -11.66 -6.07 16.55
N ASN A 134 -12.55 -5.49 15.75
CA ASN A 134 -13.55 -6.24 14.98
C ASN A 134 -13.13 -6.52 13.53
N LYS A 135 -11.90 -6.15 13.12
CA LYS A 135 -11.46 -6.25 11.71
C LYS A 135 -10.32 -7.24 11.52
N GLY A 136 -10.07 -7.59 10.25
CA GLY A 136 -8.91 -8.38 9.83
C GLY A 136 -9.06 -9.90 9.94
N ARG A 137 -10.26 -10.39 10.27
CA ARG A 137 -10.57 -11.81 10.42
C ARG A 137 -11.96 -12.14 9.90
N LEU A 138 -12.16 -13.39 9.49
CA LEU A 138 -13.46 -13.94 9.11
C LEU A 138 -13.96 -14.85 10.24
N SER A 139 -14.66 -14.27 11.21
CA SER A 139 -15.21 -14.98 12.37
C SER A 139 -16.52 -14.34 12.83
N ILE A 140 -17.32 -15.08 13.60
CA ILE A 140 -18.53 -14.53 14.23
C ILE A 140 -18.14 -13.30 15.08
N GLY A 141 -18.93 -12.22 14.96
CA GLY A 141 -18.71 -10.96 15.67
C GLY A 141 -17.71 -9.99 15.02
N ALA A 142 -16.99 -10.40 13.96
CA ALA A 142 -16.16 -9.50 13.18
C ALA A 142 -17.00 -8.68 12.17
N ASP A 143 -16.48 -7.52 11.78
CA ASP A 143 -17.03 -6.75 10.67
C ASP A 143 -16.95 -7.58 9.38
N ALA A 144 -18.06 -7.62 8.62
CA ALA A 144 -18.12 -8.29 7.34
C ALA A 144 -17.42 -7.50 6.22
N ASP A 145 -16.14 -7.19 6.45
CA ASP A 145 -15.20 -6.59 5.50
C ASP A 145 -14.53 -7.73 4.72
N ILE A 146 -15.07 -8.04 3.54
CA ILE A 146 -14.73 -9.27 2.79
C ILE A 146 -14.26 -8.90 1.38
N THR A 147 -13.18 -9.52 0.95
CA THR A 147 -12.69 -9.45 -0.43
C THR A 147 -12.78 -10.83 -1.07
N ILE A 148 -13.55 -10.95 -2.14
CA ILE A 148 -13.66 -12.16 -2.97
C ILE A 148 -12.76 -11.97 -4.18
N PHE A 149 -11.84 -12.89 -4.40
CA PHE A 149 -10.84 -12.81 -5.46
C PHE A 149 -10.54 -14.18 -6.05
N ASP A 150 -10.02 -14.19 -7.27
CA ASP A 150 -9.50 -15.36 -7.95
C ASP A 150 -8.09 -15.69 -7.41
N PRO A 151 -7.87 -16.88 -6.83
CA PRO A 151 -6.59 -17.24 -6.21
C PRO A 151 -5.43 -17.40 -7.21
N ASP A 152 -5.72 -17.65 -8.49
CA ASP A 152 -4.68 -17.90 -9.49
C ASP A 152 -4.10 -16.60 -10.02
N ASN A 153 -4.96 -15.65 -10.40
CA ASN A 153 -4.54 -14.37 -10.99
C ASN A 153 -4.66 -13.16 -10.04
N ALA A 154 -5.11 -13.37 -8.79
CA ALA A 154 -5.30 -12.34 -7.77
C ALA A 154 -6.33 -11.25 -8.15
N LYS A 155 -7.20 -11.50 -9.14
CA LYS A 155 -8.22 -10.53 -9.56
C LYS A 155 -9.34 -10.47 -8.53
N VAL A 156 -9.58 -9.27 -7.99
CA VAL A 156 -10.69 -9.03 -7.07
C VAL A 156 -12.00 -8.96 -7.84
N ALA A 157 -12.95 -9.82 -7.45
CA ALA A 157 -14.28 -9.89 -8.03
C ALA A 157 -15.28 -9.05 -7.22
N ILE A 158 -15.28 -9.14 -5.89
CA ILE A 158 -16.26 -8.45 -5.03
C ILE A 158 -15.57 -7.91 -3.79
N VAL A 159 -15.94 -6.70 -3.37
CA VAL A 159 -15.57 -6.13 -2.08
C VAL A 159 -16.82 -5.80 -1.29
N LEU A 160 -16.89 -6.30 -0.06
CA LEU A 160 -17.90 -5.97 0.92
C LEU A 160 -17.25 -5.16 2.06
N ILE A 161 -17.96 -4.13 2.52
CA ILE A 161 -17.60 -3.37 3.70
C ILE A 161 -18.79 -3.43 4.65
N LYS A 162 -18.59 -3.98 5.85
CA LYS A 162 -19.65 -4.28 6.83
C LYS A 162 -20.88 -4.96 6.20
N GLY A 163 -20.64 -5.94 5.33
CA GLY A 163 -21.68 -6.74 4.68
C GLY A 163 -22.37 -6.07 3.49
N LYS A 164 -22.01 -4.82 3.15
CA LYS A 164 -22.55 -4.13 1.97
C LYS A 164 -21.61 -4.30 0.78
N VAL A 165 -22.13 -4.75 -0.35
CA VAL A 165 -21.39 -4.82 -1.61
C VAL A 165 -21.01 -3.39 -2.06
N CYS A 166 -19.71 -3.11 -2.09
CA CYS A 166 -19.16 -1.80 -2.45
C CYS A 166 -18.44 -1.82 -3.81
N MET A 167 -18.01 -3.00 -4.28
CA MET A 167 -17.42 -3.15 -5.60
C MET A 167 -17.79 -4.51 -6.19
N VAL A 168 -18.11 -4.56 -7.50
CA VAL A 168 -18.21 -5.78 -8.30
C VAL A 168 -17.42 -5.59 -9.59
N SER A 169 -16.48 -6.48 -9.88
CA SER A 169 -15.68 -6.50 -11.12
C SER A 169 -15.03 -5.15 -11.48
N GLY A 170 -14.56 -4.42 -10.47
CA GLY A 170 -13.94 -3.09 -10.62
C GLY A 170 -14.92 -1.92 -10.69
N ILE A 171 -16.24 -2.18 -10.71
CA ILE A 171 -17.29 -1.15 -10.65
C ILE A 171 -17.59 -0.87 -9.18
N ILE A 172 -17.38 0.38 -8.76
CA ILE A 172 -17.62 0.84 -7.38
C ILE A 172 -19.07 1.30 -7.26
N PHE A 173 -19.79 0.80 -6.26
CA PHE A 173 -21.13 1.28 -5.91
C PHE A 173 -21.03 2.42 -4.91
N ASN A 174 -21.90 3.43 -5.07
CA ASN A 174 -21.87 4.60 -4.21
C ASN A 174 -22.28 4.22 -2.77
N ASN A 175 -21.30 4.22 -1.88
CA ASN A 175 -21.49 4.07 -0.45
C ASN A 175 -20.57 5.10 0.22
N PRO A 176 -21.08 6.05 1.01
CA PRO A 176 -20.22 7.02 1.68
C PRO A 176 -19.22 6.26 2.56
N GLY A 177 -17.93 6.42 2.25
CA GLY A 177 -16.86 5.84 3.03
C GLY A 177 -16.91 6.32 4.48
N ARG A 178 -16.40 5.49 5.40
CA ARG A 178 -16.26 5.85 6.82
C ARG A 178 -14.80 6.11 7.13
N LEU A 179 -14.51 7.23 7.78
CA LEU A 179 -13.17 7.53 8.27
C LEU A 179 -12.97 6.90 9.64
N ILE A 180 -11.91 6.11 9.78
CA ILE A 180 -11.46 5.59 11.06
C ILE A 180 -10.50 6.61 11.67
N VAL A 181 -10.81 7.13 12.85
CA VAL A 181 -10.10 8.23 13.48
C VAL A 181 -9.93 8.00 14.98
N THR A 182 -8.94 8.64 15.59
CA THR A 182 -8.88 8.77 17.05
C THR A 182 -9.90 9.80 17.53
N GLU A 183 -10.14 9.86 18.84
CA GLU A 183 -11.02 10.87 19.44
C GLU A 183 -10.60 12.30 19.06
N ARG A 184 -9.28 12.57 19.07
CA ARG A 184 -8.72 13.84 18.59
C ARG A 184 -9.11 14.14 17.14
N GLY A 185 -9.11 13.13 16.26
CA GLY A 185 -9.51 13.27 14.87
C GLY A 185 -11.00 13.58 14.74
N ALA A 186 -11.85 12.83 15.46
CA ALA A 186 -13.29 13.08 15.49
C ALA A 186 -13.62 14.50 15.94
N ASN A 187 -12.95 14.98 16.99
CA ASN A 187 -13.13 16.34 17.51
C ASN A 187 -12.81 17.44 16.48
N LYS A 188 -11.88 17.19 15.55
CA LYS A 188 -11.58 18.12 14.44
C LYS A 188 -12.58 18.02 13.29
N LEU A 189 -13.14 16.83 13.06
CA LEU A 189 -14.05 16.56 11.95
C LEU A 189 -15.53 16.74 12.33
N ARG A 190 -15.85 17.13 13.56
CA ARG A 190 -17.24 17.33 14.06
C ARG A 190 -18.14 18.17 13.15
N LYS A 191 -17.59 19.12 12.41
CA LYS A 191 -18.34 20.01 11.49
C LYS A 191 -18.49 19.46 10.08
N GLN A 192 -17.84 18.34 9.77
CA GLN A 192 -17.91 17.70 8.46
C GLN A 192 -18.95 16.58 8.53
N GLU A 193 -19.82 16.49 7.53
CA GLU A 193 -20.84 15.44 7.42
C GLU A 193 -20.25 14.10 6.90
N ILE A 194 -19.05 13.77 7.36
CA ILE A 194 -18.35 12.54 6.97
C ILE A 194 -18.59 11.48 8.05
N PRO A 195 -19.09 10.28 7.71
CA PRO A 195 -19.24 9.20 8.68
C PRO A 195 -17.90 8.84 9.34
N LEU A 196 -17.88 8.77 10.68
CA LEU A 196 -16.68 8.45 11.46
C LEU A 196 -16.80 7.12 12.22
N GLU A 197 -15.67 6.46 12.44
CA GLU A 197 -15.47 5.39 13.41
C GLU A 197 -14.37 5.84 14.36
N VAL A 198 -14.69 5.98 15.65
CA VAL A 198 -13.68 6.35 16.65
C VAL A 198 -13.02 5.08 17.15
N ILE A 199 -11.69 5.06 17.13
CA ILE A 199 -10.86 3.97 17.65
C ILE A 199 -9.94 4.48 18.76
N ASP A 200 -9.60 3.57 19.67
CA ASP A 200 -8.59 3.80 20.69
C ASP A 200 -7.29 3.08 20.29
N LEU A 201 -6.20 3.83 20.24
CA LEU A 201 -4.89 3.27 19.92
C LEU A 201 -4.27 2.56 21.12
N GLU A 202 -4.75 2.76 22.35
CA GLU A 202 -4.31 1.96 23.50
C GLU A 202 -4.56 0.47 23.27
N ASP A 203 -5.55 0.13 22.45
CA ASP A 203 -5.85 -1.24 22.05
C ASP A 203 -4.92 -1.81 20.97
N SER A 204 -4.04 -0.99 20.41
CA SER A 204 -3.18 -1.37 19.30
C SER A 204 -1.90 -2.07 19.75
N LEU A 205 -1.33 -2.88 18.86
CA LEU A 205 0.00 -3.47 19.09
C LEU A 205 1.10 -2.42 19.22
N TYR A 206 0.91 -1.19 18.73
CA TYR A 206 1.89 -0.11 18.95
C TYR A 206 2.08 0.21 20.44
N PHE A 207 0.99 0.18 21.21
CA PHE A 207 1.02 0.46 22.65
C PHE A 207 1.17 -0.80 23.50
N LYS A 208 0.54 -1.92 23.10
CA LYS A 208 0.57 -3.18 23.88
C LYS A 208 1.80 -4.06 23.60
N GLY A 209 2.48 -3.87 22.47
CA GLY A 209 3.51 -4.78 21.99
C GLY A 209 2.95 -6.12 21.49
N LYS A 210 3.80 -6.94 20.84
CA LYS A 210 3.42 -8.22 20.21
C LYS A 210 3.01 -9.33 21.19
N GLY A 211 3.09 -9.09 22.50
CA GLY A 211 2.82 -10.08 23.56
C GLY A 211 1.47 -9.93 24.26
N GLY A 212 0.62 -8.99 23.83
CA GLY A 212 -0.75 -8.84 24.36
C GLY A 212 -1.64 -10.06 24.02
N GLU A 213 -2.59 -10.35 24.89
CA GLU A 213 -3.31 -11.63 25.12
C GLU A 213 -4.11 -12.27 23.95
N ASP A 214 -3.89 -11.89 22.69
CA ASP A 214 -4.63 -12.46 21.54
C ASP A 214 -3.73 -13.36 20.65
N LYS A 215 -3.07 -14.36 21.25
CA LYS A 215 -2.48 -15.49 20.50
C LYS A 215 -3.48 -16.61 20.28
#